data_AF-A0A7X0LVX7-F1
#
_entry.id   AF-A0A7X0LVX7-F1
#
_cell.length_a   1.000
_cell.length_b   1.000
_cell.length_c   1.000
_cell.angle_alpha   90.00
_cell.angle_beta   90.00
_cell.angle_gamma   90.00
#
_symmetry.space_group_name_H-M   'P 1'
#
loop_
_entity.id
_entity.type
_entity.pdbx_description
1 polymer ?
#
loop_
_entity_poly.entity_id
_entity_poly.type
_entity_poly.pdbx_seq_one_letter_code
_entity_poly.pdbx_strand_id
1 'polypeptide(L)'
;MKTSFSEMDEIFKRTKDALGEFMGMITPIMETSTDDHERLYWHHIYEEEEHRSDRLAILMPKIQSILNTGGEVPDNQLEFVHLLQDISLEKFGLHNFLEHLDLSLFQFKGTEFEAKVQELRDFTFTDYQMMKEILNALNGSFHGAAPLQTAIPTDEKDGHGAVKIDAYSGGDEPAQQHVSTSRPKKGLTVGSLKHG
;
A
#
# COMPACT_ATOMS: atom_id res chain seq x y z
N MET A 1 -20.73 -12.99 6.32
CA MET A 1 -20.34 -12.63 4.94
C MET A 1 -21.06 -11.40 4.44
N LYS A 2 -22.40 -11.36 4.35
CA LYS A 2 -23.12 -10.15 3.88
C LYS A 2 -22.73 -8.88 4.66
N THR A 3 -22.66 -8.95 5.99
CA THR A 3 -22.21 -7.84 6.84
C THR A 3 -20.80 -7.38 6.48
N SER A 4 -19.86 -8.32 6.35
CA SER A 4 -18.46 -8.05 5.97
C SER A 4 -18.34 -7.35 4.61
N PHE A 5 -19.05 -7.82 3.59
CA PHE A 5 -19.03 -7.17 2.27
C PHE A 5 -19.70 -5.79 2.30
N SER A 6 -20.69 -5.58 3.17
CA SER A 6 -21.34 -4.28 3.34
C SER A 6 -20.40 -3.28 3.99
N GLU A 7 -19.65 -3.72 5.00
CA GLU A 7 -18.63 -2.89 5.65
C GLU A 7 -17.49 -2.56 4.69
N MET A 8 -17.04 -3.52 3.88
CA MET A 8 -16.05 -3.28 2.83
C MET A 8 -16.53 -2.26 1.78
N ASP A 9 -17.77 -2.38 1.29
CA ASP A 9 -18.33 -1.42 0.31
C ASP A 9 -18.35 0.00 0.86
N GLU A 10 -18.75 0.17 2.12
CA GLU A 10 -18.75 1.47 2.79
C GLU A 10 -17.32 2.02 2.98
N ILE A 11 -16.34 1.18 3.36
CA ILE A 11 -14.93 1.57 3.42
C ILE A 11 -14.42 2.02 2.05
N PHE A 12 -14.69 1.24 0.99
CA PHE A 12 -14.20 1.54 -0.36
C PHE A 12 -14.82 2.80 -0.95
N LYS A 13 -16.10 3.09 -0.66
CA LYS A 13 -16.74 4.36 -1.03
C LYS A 13 -16.04 5.54 -0.36
N ARG A 14 -15.92 5.52 0.98
CA ARG A 14 -15.24 6.59 1.72
C ARG A 14 -13.82 6.80 1.24
N THR A 15 -13.11 5.70 0.99
CA THR A 15 -11.76 5.72 0.45
C THR A 15 -11.73 6.42 -0.90
N LYS A 16 -12.61 6.05 -1.84
CA LYS A 16 -12.64 6.65 -3.17
C LYS A 16 -12.88 8.16 -3.11
N ASP A 17 -13.77 8.59 -2.24
CA ASP A 17 -14.05 10.01 -2.00
C ASP A 17 -12.81 10.71 -1.40
N ALA A 18 -12.15 10.08 -0.42
CA ALA A 18 -10.91 10.56 0.19
C ALA A 18 -9.78 10.76 -0.82
N LEU A 19 -9.62 9.82 -1.76
CA LEU A 19 -8.63 9.93 -2.84
C LEU A 19 -8.91 11.13 -3.72
N GLY A 20 -10.18 11.35 -4.10
CA GLY A 20 -10.57 12.52 -4.88
C GLY A 20 -10.29 13.84 -4.15
N GLU A 21 -10.62 13.91 -2.86
CA GLU A 21 -10.33 15.08 -2.03
C GLU A 21 -8.83 15.34 -1.89
N PHE A 22 -8.04 14.29 -1.58
CA PHE A 22 -6.59 14.41 -1.41
C PHE A 22 -5.88 14.78 -2.72
N MET A 23 -6.20 14.11 -3.82
CA MET A 23 -5.67 14.44 -5.14
C MET A 23 -6.00 15.90 -5.51
N GLY A 24 -7.23 16.35 -5.26
CA GLY A 24 -7.62 17.74 -5.48
C GLY A 24 -6.84 18.76 -4.65
N MET A 25 -6.39 18.41 -3.45
CA MET A 25 -5.52 19.27 -2.62
C MET A 25 -4.09 19.37 -3.19
N ILE A 26 -3.54 18.27 -3.73
CA ILE A 26 -2.14 18.24 -4.20
C ILE A 26 -1.97 18.68 -5.65
N THR A 27 -3.01 18.60 -6.50
CA THR A 27 -2.97 19.11 -7.88
C THR A 27 -2.43 20.53 -8.01
N PRO A 28 -2.94 21.55 -7.28
CA PRO A 28 -2.40 22.91 -7.41
C PRO A 28 -0.93 23.01 -6.99
N ILE A 29 -0.47 22.17 -6.06
CA ILE A 29 0.93 22.14 -5.62
C ILE A 29 1.82 21.60 -6.74
N MET A 30 1.40 20.53 -7.41
CA MET A 30 2.10 19.98 -8.57
C MET A 30 2.19 20.98 -9.72
N GLU A 31 1.11 21.72 -9.99
CA GLU A 31 1.03 22.68 -11.09
C GLU A 31 1.84 23.96 -10.84
N THR A 32 1.96 24.37 -9.57
CA THR A 32 2.61 25.64 -9.19
C THR A 32 4.01 25.48 -8.62
N SER A 33 4.44 24.26 -8.28
CA SER A 33 5.77 24.02 -7.70
C SER A 33 6.87 24.41 -8.68
N THR A 34 7.77 25.26 -8.19
CA THR A 34 8.97 25.70 -8.90
C THR A 34 10.19 24.83 -8.63
N ASP A 35 10.11 23.91 -7.66
CA ASP A 35 11.16 22.96 -7.33
C ASP A 35 10.90 21.61 -8.01
N ASP A 36 11.85 21.14 -8.81
CA ASP A 36 11.67 19.91 -9.59
C ASP A 36 11.52 18.69 -8.70
N HIS A 37 12.18 18.68 -7.53
CA HIS A 37 12.09 17.57 -6.58
C HIS A 37 10.73 17.52 -5.89
N GLU A 38 10.23 18.65 -5.37
CA GLU A 38 8.88 18.77 -4.82
C GLU A 38 7.81 18.41 -5.85
N ARG A 39 7.93 18.90 -7.09
CA ARG A 39 6.98 18.55 -8.16
C ARG A 39 6.97 17.05 -8.43
N LEU A 40 8.14 16.41 -8.51
CA LEU A 40 8.25 14.96 -8.72
C LEU A 40 7.67 14.17 -7.53
N TYR A 41 7.92 14.62 -6.30
CA TYR A 41 7.39 14.00 -5.09
C TYR A 41 5.86 13.95 -5.09
N TRP A 42 5.20 15.09 -5.34
CA TRP A 42 3.73 15.14 -5.36
C TRP A 42 3.14 14.41 -6.57
N HIS A 43 3.81 14.48 -7.73
CA HIS A 43 3.38 13.74 -8.92
C HIS A 43 3.38 12.23 -8.70
N HIS A 44 4.41 11.70 -8.03
CA HIS A 44 4.49 10.27 -7.74
C HIS A 44 3.34 9.80 -6.83
N ILE A 45 3.07 10.54 -5.75
CA ILE A 45 1.95 10.25 -4.86
C ILE A 45 0.62 10.32 -5.61
N TYR A 46 0.42 11.36 -6.44
CA TYR A 46 -0.78 11.51 -7.24
C TYR A 46 -1.01 10.31 -8.15
N GLU A 47 0.01 9.87 -8.91
CA GLU A 47 -0.10 8.73 -9.81
C GLU A 47 -0.44 7.43 -9.07
N GLU A 48 0.16 7.20 -7.90
CA GLU A 48 -0.14 6.01 -7.11
C GLU A 48 -1.61 5.97 -6.64
N GLU A 49 -2.13 7.11 -6.19
CA GLU A 49 -3.53 7.22 -5.75
C GLU A 49 -4.54 7.25 -6.91
N GLU A 50 -4.16 7.80 -8.08
CA GLU A 50 -4.97 7.71 -9.29
C GLU A 50 -5.12 6.25 -9.73
N HIS A 51 -4.01 5.51 -9.82
CA HIS A 51 -4.04 4.08 -10.12
C HIS A 51 -4.88 3.29 -9.10
N ARG A 52 -4.88 3.71 -7.83
CA ARG A 52 -5.73 3.09 -6.81
C ARG A 52 -7.21 3.40 -7.02
N SER A 53 -7.56 4.64 -7.35
CA SER A 53 -8.94 5.04 -7.66
C SER A 53 -9.52 4.22 -8.82
N ASP A 54 -8.69 3.91 -9.82
CA ASP A 54 -9.05 3.03 -10.95
C ASP A 54 -9.30 1.59 -10.50
N ARG A 55 -8.43 1.04 -9.64
CA ARG A 55 -8.65 -0.30 -9.06
C ARG A 55 -9.95 -0.37 -8.26
N LEU A 56 -10.24 0.66 -7.45
CA LEU A 56 -11.49 0.76 -6.71
C LEU A 56 -12.71 0.82 -7.64
N ALA A 57 -12.62 1.53 -8.76
CA ALA A 57 -13.70 1.59 -9.75
C ALA A 57 -14.03 0.21 -10.36
N ILE A 58 -13.08 -0.72 -10.38
CA ILE A 58 -13.26 -2.11 -10.83
C ILE A 58 -13.73 -3.02 -9.68
N LEU A 59 -13.20 -2.83 -8.48
CA LEU A 59 -13.50 -3.67 -7.31
C LEU A 59 -14.92 -3.43 -6.76
N MET A 60 -15.32 -2.16 -6.59
CA MET A 60 -16.59 -1.81 -5.96
C MET A 60 -17.81 -2.45 -6.64
N PRO A 61 -17.93 -2.47 -7.98
CA PRO A 61 -19.04 -3.18 -8.65
C PRO A 61 -19.10 -4.67 -8.33
N LYS A 62 -17.96 -5.34 -8.13
CA LYS A 62 -17.92 -6.77 -7.76
C LYS A 62 -18.48 -6.99 -6.36
N ILE A 63 -18.13 -6.11 -5.42
CA ILE A 63 -18.67 -6.13 -4.05
C ILE A 63 -20.18 -5.86 -4.06
N GLN A 64 -20.63 -4.86 -4.82
CA GLN A 64 -22.06 -4.54 -4.95
C GLN A 64 -22.86 -5.68 -5.57
N SER A 65 -22.30 -6.38 -6.56
CA SER A 65 -22.93 -7.58 -7.13
C SER A 65 -23.21 -8.63 -6.05
N ILE A 66 -22.23 -8.92 -5.18
CA ILE A 66 -22.37 -9.86 -4.06
C ILE A 66 -23.42 -9.36 -3.06
N LEU A 67 -23.46 -8.06 -2.77
CA LEU A 67 -24.47 -7.51 -1.87
C LEU A 67 -25.89 -7.66 -2.43
N ASN A 68 -26.05 -7.47 -3.74
CA ASN A 68 -27.32 -7.61 -4.46
C ASN A 68 -27.81 -9.06 -4.54
N THR A 69 -26.91 -10.05 -4.55
CA THR A 69 -27.25 -11.48 -4.44
C THR A 69 -27.48 -11.94 -3.00
N GLY A 70 -27.52 -11.03 -2.03
CA GLY A 70 -27.75 -11.36 -0.62
C GLY A 70 -26.50 -11.84 0.12
N GLY A 71 -25.30 -11.61 -0.43
CA GLY A 71 -24.02 -12.04 0.12
C GLY A 71 -23.56 -13.40 -0.39
N GLU A 72 -24.16 -13.90 -1.47
CA GLU A 72 -23.72 -15.11 -2.17
C GLU A 72 -22.44 -14.81 -2.95
N VAL A 73 -21.37 -15.53 -2.63
CA VAL A 73 -20.08 -15.41 -3.32
C VAL A 73 -20.13 -16.16 -4.67
N PRO A 74 -19.28 -15.78 -5.65
CA PRO A 74 -19.23 -16.48 -6.92
C PRO A 74 -18.97 -17.99 -6.76
N ASP A 75 -19.80 -18.82 -7.41
CA ASP A 75 -19.58 -20.28 -7.48
C ASP A 75 -18.27 -20.64 -8.20
N ASN A 76 -17.81 -19.74 -9.08
CA ASN A 76 -16.54 -19.87 -9.77
C ASN A 76 -15.38 -19.57 -8.80
N GLN A 77 -14.66 -20.62 -8.40
CA GLN A 77 -13.52 -20.53 -7.49
C GLN A 77 -12.43 -19.55 -7.97
N LEU A 78 -12.16 -19.49 -9.28
CA LEU A 78 -11.13 -18.58 -9.82
C LEU A 78 -11.57 -17.12 -9.66
N GLU A 79 -12.83 -16.83 -9.96
CA GLU A 79 -13.41 -15.49 -9.80
C GLU A 79 -13.42 -15.05 -8.34
N PHE A 80 -13.76 -15.97 -7.44
CA PHE A 80 -13.72 -15.70 -6.00
C PHE A 80 -12.30 -15.46 -5.49
N VAL A 81 -11.30 -16.22 -5.96
CA VAL A 81 -9.88 -15.98 -5.61
C VAL A 81 -9.41 -14.61 -6.10
N HIS A 82 -9.73 -14.22 -7.33
CA HIS A 82 -9.38 -12.89 -7.85
C HIS A 82 -10.03 -11.77 -7.04
N LEU A 83 -11.29 -11.93 -6.62
CA LEU A 83 -11.94 -10.96 -5.74
C LEU A 83 -11.20 -10.82 -4.40
N LEU A 84 -10.83 -11.94 -3.77
CA LEU A 84 -10.07 -11.92 -2.51
C LEU A 84 -8.70 -11.27 -2.67
N GLN A 85 -8.05 -11.46 -3.83
CA GLN A 85 -6.79 -10.80 -4.17
C GLN A 85 -6.99 -9.28 -4.32
N ASP A 86 -8.03 -8.85 -5.04
CA ASP A 86 -8.35 -7.43 -5.20
C ASP A 86 -8.63 -6.76 -3.84
N ILE A 87 -9.43 -7.40 -2.97
CA ILE A 87 -9.70 -6.91 -1.60
C ILE A 87 -8.41 -6.86 -0.78
N SER A 88 -7.56 -7.89 -0.87
CA SER A 88 -6.29 -7.93 -0.15
C SER A 88 -5.35 -6.83 -0.62
N LEU A 89 -5.28 -6.56 -1.93
CA LEU A 89 -4.52 -5.46 -2.50
C LEU A 89 -5.05 -4.12 -2.01
N GLU A 90 -6.36 -3.96 -1.86
CA GLU A 90 -6.95 -2.72 -1.35
C GLU A 90 -6.67 -2.50 0.14
N LYS A 91 -6.53 -3.58 0.93
CA LYS A 91 -6.00 -3.47 2.32
C LYS A 91 -4.60 -2.84 2.33
N PHE A 92 -3.74 -3.23 1.39
CA PHE A 92 -2.43 -2.61 1.22
C PHE A 92 -2.55 -1.17 0.71
N GLY A 93 -3.47 -0.90 -0.22
CA GLY A 93 -3.77 0.46 -0.69
C GLY A 93 -4.14 1.41 0.45
N LEU A 94 -4.96 0.95 1.41
CA LEU A 94 -5.32 1.72 2.60
C LEU A 94 -4.11 2.07 3.48
N HIS A 95 -3.18 1.12 3.64
CA HIS A 95 -1.93 1.37 4.36
C HIS A 95 -1.07 2.41 3.65
N ASN A 96 -0.85 2.24 2.34
CA ASN A 96 -0.02 3.16 1.56
C ASN A 96 -0.59 4.58 1.58
N PHE A 97 -1.91 4.73 1.47
CA PHE A 97 -2.53 6.04 1.55
C PHE A 97 -2.46 6.65 2.93
N LEU A 98 -2.55 5.84 3.98
CA LEU A 98 -2.28 6.31 5.34
C LEU A 98 -0.85 6.87 5.44
N GLU A 99 0.14 6.19 4.86
CA GLU A 99 1.53 6.67 4.80
C GLU A 99 1.65 7.96 3.98
N HIS A 100 0.97 8.06 2.83
CA HIS A 100 0.94 9.30 2.04
C HIS A 100 0.33 10.48 2.80
N LEU A 101 -0.73 10.24 3.57
CA LEU A 101 -1.34 11.26 4.42
C LEU A 101 -0.39 11.66 5.57
N ASP A 102 0.27 10.69 6.22
CA ASP A 102 1.26 10.94 7.26
C ASP A 102 2.45 11.76 6.72
N LEU A 103 2.98 11.41 5.54
CA LEU A 103 4.02 12.17 4.84
C LEU A 103 3.55 13.59 4.49
N SER A 104 2.31 13.72 4.03
CA SER A 104 1.71 15.01 3.68
C SER A 104 1.50 15.91 4.89
N LEU A 105 1.19 15.36 6.06
CA LEU A 105 1.05 16.14 7.30
C LEU A 105 2.36 16.83 7.71
N PHE A 106 3.52 16.25 7.40
CA PHE A 106 4.80 16.94 7.62
C PHE A 106 4.93 18.20 6.76
N GLN A 107 4.42 18.16 5.53
CA GLN A 107 4.48 19.28 4.59
C GLN A 107 3.38 20.32 4.86
N PHE A 108 2.17 19.88 5.24
CA PHE A 108 1.02 20.75 5.44
C PHE A 108 0.92 21.35 6.85
N LYS A 109 1.87 21.07 7.74
CA LYS A 109 1.86 21.58 9.10
C LYS A 109 1.80 23.12 9.13
N GLY A 110 0.82 23.66 9.83
CA GLY A 110 0.56 25.10 9.93
C GLY A 110 -0.09 25.72 8.69
N THR A 111 -0.46 24.92 7.69
CA THR A 111 -1.17 25.38 6.49
C THR A 111 -2.68 25.21 6.64
N GLU A 112 -3.46 25.77 5.72
CA GLU A 112 -4.92 25.59 5.67
C GLU A 112 -5.35 24.14 5.42
N PHE A 113 -4.46 23.30 4.86
CA PHE A 113 -4.74 21.90 4.56
C PHE A 113 -4.52 20.96 5.75
N GLU A 114 -3.81 21.38 6.81
CA GLU A 114 -3.43 20.52 7.95
C GLU A 114 -4.64 19.80 8.55
N ALA A 115 -5.68 20.56 8.90
CA ALA A 115 -6.88 20.01 9.55
C ALA A 115 -7.60 19.00 8.65
N LYS A 116 -7.63 19.27 7.33
CA LYS A 116 -8.31 18.41 6.37
C LYS A 116 -7.54 17.12 6.13
N VAL A 117 -6.22 17.19 5.96
CA VAL A 117 -5.38 16.00 5.81
C VAL A 117 -5.39 15.16 7.09
N GLN A 118 -5.41 15.79 8.26
CA GLN A 118 -5.55 15.09 9.54
C GLN A 118 -6.88 14.32 9.63
N GLU A 119 -7.99 14.94 9.21
CA GLU A 119 -9.30 14.26 9.13
C GLU A 119 -9.23 13.03 8.21
N LEU A 120 -8.70 13.19 7.00
CA LEU A 120 -8.51 12.08 6.04
C LEU A 120 -7.70 10.94 6.66
N ARG A 121 -6.62 11.30 7.36
CA ARG A 121 -5.69 10.37 8.00
C ARG A 121 -6.39 9.56 9.10
N ASP A 122 -7.18 10.21 9.94
CA ASP A 122 -7.79 9.58 11.12
C ASP A 122 -8.87 8.56 10.75
N PHE A 123 -9.74 8.87 9.77
CA PHE A 123 -10.70 7.86 9.32
C PHE A 123 -10.06 6.80 8.45
N THR A 124 -9.04 7.12 7.64
CA THR A 124 -8.31 6.12 6.84
C THR A 124 -7.63 5.10 7.76
N PHE A 125 -7.06 5.55 8.88
CA PHE A 125 -6.52 4.66 9.91
C PHE A 125 -7.59 3.72 10.47
N THR A 126 -8.77 4.27 10.79
CA THR A 126 -9.89 3.48 11.32
C THR A 126 -10.35 2.43 10.31
N ASP A 127 -10.53 2.84 9.05
CA ASP A 127 -10.94 1.96 7.95
C ASP A 127 -9.90 0.88 7.65
N TYR A 128 -8.60 1.20 7.75
CA TYR A 128 -7.52 0.22 7.64
C TYR A 128 -7.60 -0.86 8.73
N GLN A 129 -7.80 -0.46 9.99
CA GLN A 129 -7.94 -1.43 11.10
C GLN A 129 -9.19 -2.29 10.92
N MET A 130 -10.32 -1.70 10.54
CA MET A 130 -11.55 -2.44 10.24
C MET A 130 -11.34 -3.45 9.11
N MET A 131 -10.66 -3.06 8.02
CA MET A 131 -10.36 -3.97 6.90
C MET A 131 -9.51 -5.16 7.34
N LYS A 132 -8.52 -4.95 8.23
CA LYS A 132 -7.73 -6.05 8.82
C LYS A 132 -8.61 -7.02 9.60
N GLU A 133 -9.50 -6.53 10.44
CA GLU A 133 -10.42 -7.36 11.22
C GLU A 133 -11.36 -8.16 10.32
N ILE A 134 -11.95 -7.52 9.31
CA ILE A 134 -12.85 -8.17 8.36
C ILE A 134 -12.13 -9.29 7.60
N LEU A 135 -10.92 -9.03 7.07
CA LEU A 135 -10.14 -10.03 6.36
C LEU A 135 -9.71 -11.19 7.25
N ASN A 136 -9.36 -10.92 8.52
CA ASN A 136 -9.07 -11.98 9.49
C ASN A 136 -10.30 -12.85 9.76
N ALA A 137 -11.49 -12.25 9.91
CA ALA A 137 -12.74 -12.97 10.11
C ALA A 137 -13.13 -13.81 8.88
N LEU A 138 -12.92 -13.29 7.66
CA LEU A 138 -13.12 -14.04 6.43
C LEU A 138 -12.19 -15.25 6.36
N ASN A 139 -10.89 -15.07 6.60
CA ASN A 139 -9.93 -16.18 6.63
C ASN A 139 -10.31 -17.25 7.65
N GLY A 140 -10.81 -16.87 8.83
CA GLY A 140 -11.29 -17.82 9.82
C GLY A 140 -12.52 -18.61 9.38
N SER A 141 -13.39 -18.01 8.56
CA SER A 141 -14.60 -18.64 8.03
C SER A 141 -14.34 -19.64 6.90
N PHE A 142 -13.24 -19.46 6.16
CA PHE A 142 -12.79 -20.41 5.13
C PHE A 142 -11.75 -21.37 5.72
N HIS A 143 -12.20 -22.42 6.40
CA HIS A 143 -11.38 -23.47 7.06
C HIS A 143 -10.48 -24.30 6.11
N GLY A 144 -9.53 -23.70 5.38
CA GLY A 144 -8.78 -24.43 4.34
C GLY A 144 -7.38 -23.95 3.97
N ALA A 145 -6.85 -22.84 4.50
CA ALA A 145 -5.49 -22.42 4.18
C ALA A 145 -4.66 -22.24 5.45
N ALA A 146 -3.48 -22.88 5.48
CA ALA A 146 -2.44 -22.55 6.46
C ALA A 146 -2.23 -21.03 6.48
N PRO A 147 -1.96 -20.42 7.65
CA PRO A 147 -1.82 -18.97 7.76
C PRO A 147 -0.71 -18.47 6.83
N LEU A 148 -1.10 -17.88 5.71
CA LEU A 148 -0.17 -17.32 4.73
C LEU A 148 0.24 -15.93 5.25
N GLN A 149 1.38 -15.84 5.93
CA GLN A 149 1.96 -14.56 6.42
C GLN A 149 2.48 -13.64 5.28
N THR A 150 1.98 -13.81 4.06
CA THR A 150 2.45 -13.12 2.86
C THR A 150 1.75 -11.78 2.64
N ALA A 151 0.65 -11.50 3.35
CA ALA A 151 -0.13 -10.27 3.21
C ALA A 151 0.18 -9.22 4.31
N ILE A 152 1.35 -9.29 4.93
CA ILE A 152 1.84 -8.30 5.90
C ILE A 152 2.85 -7.41 5.15
N PRO A 153 2.63 -6.08 5.05
CA PRO A 153 3.64 -5.15 4.52
C PRO A 153 4.99 -5.42 5.16
N THR A 154 6.08 -5.26 4.42
CA THR A 154 7.43 -5.53 4.97
C THR A 154 7.68 -4.77 6.28
N ASP A 155 7.12 -3.55 6.40
CA ASP A 155 7.22 -2.74 7.61
C ASP A 155 6.44 -3.33 8.81
N GLU A 156 5.28 -3.96 8.60
CA GLU A 156 4.55 -4.65 9.66
C GLU A 156 5.21 -5.97 10.12
N LYS A 157 6.24 -6.47 9.40
CA LYS A 157 7.06 -7.63 9.83
C LYS A 157 8.19 -7.21 10.77
N ASP A 158 8.64 -5.97 10.66
CA ASP A 158 9.71 -5.41 11.45
C ASP A 158 9.11 -4.70 12.67
N GLY A 159 8.71 -5.51 13.66
CA GLY A 159 8.27 -4.98 14.95
C GLY A 159 9.29 -3.97 15.51
N HIS A 160 8.83 -2.74 15.71
CA HIS A 160 9.51 -1.64 16.40
C HIS A 160 10.73 -1.03 15.68
N GLY A 161 10.48 0.13 15.06
CA GLY A 161 11.21 1.37 15.34
C GLY A 161 12.74 1.31 15.29
N ALA A 162 13.31 1.25 14.10
CA ALA A 162 14.59 1.88 13.79
C ALA A 162 14.76 1.96 12.27
N VAL A 163 14.47 3.13 11.71
CA VAL A 163 15.01 3.48 10.39
C VAL A 163 16.53 3.35 10.52
N LYS A 164 17.14 2.40 9.81
CA LYS A 164 18.61 2.21 9.80
C LYS A 164 19.26 3.36 9.01
N ILE A 165 19.34 4.54 9.63
CA ILE A 165 20.02 5.73 9.10
C ILE A 165 21.55 5.62 9.28
N ASP A 166 22.05 4.58 9.96
CA ASP A 166 23.48 4.37 10.21
C ASP A 166 24.33 4.14 8.94
N ALA A 167 23.71 3.92 7.77
CA ALA A 167 24.44 3.78 6.52
C ALA A 167 24.95 5.12 5.95
N TYR A 168 24.48 6.27 6.44
CA TYR A 168 24.78 7.59 5.85
C TYR A 168 25.30 8.65 6.83
N SER A 169 25.52 8.32 8.11
CA SER A 169 25.98 9.28 9.13
C SER A 169 27.46 9.14 9.53
N GLY A 170 28.36 8.96 8.56
CA GLY A 170 29.81 8.98 8.81
C GLY A 170 30.57 9.70 7.70
N GLY A 171 30.86 10.99 7.89
CA GLY A 171 31.82 11.74 7.09
C GLY A 171 33.26 11.60 7.61
N ASP A 172 34.21 11.58 6.64
CA ASP A 172 35.66 11.90 6.66
C ASP A 172 36.54 11.35 7.83
N GLU A 173 37.73 10.74 7.70
CA GLU A 173 38.74 10.47 6.65
C GLU A 173 39.82 9.52 7.32
N PRO A 174 41.06 9.24 6.80
CA PRO A 174 41.45 8.01 6.11
C PRO A 174 42.47 7.08 6.85
N ALA A 175 42.72 5.91 6.21
CA ALA A 175 43.87 4.99 6.30
C ALA A 175 44.07 4.10 7.55
N GLN A 176 43.99 2.77 7.37
CA GLN A 176 45.11 1.84 7.64
C GLN A 176 44.86 0.43 7.09
N GLN A 177 45.97 -0.21 6.70
CA GLN A 177 46.09 -1.45 5.93
C GLN A 177 45.99 -2.74 6.77
N HIS A 178 45.73 -3.84 6.05
CA HIS A 178 45.90 -5.27 6.39
C HIS A 178 44.90 -5.82 7.44
N VAL A 179 44.24 -6.96 7.22
CA VAL A 179 44.82 -8.29 6.96
C VAL A 179 43.94 -9.13 6.02
N SER A 180 44.62 -9.85 5.14
CA SER A 180 44.13 -10.84 4.18
C SER A 180 43.54 -12.10 4.83
N THR A 181 42.34 -12.49 4.40
CA THR A 181 41.88 -13.89 4.46
C THR A 181 41.34 -14.34 3.11
N SER A 182 41.76 -15.53 2.72
CA SER A 182 41.68 -16.19 1.41
C SER A 182 40.27 -16.62 0.97
N ARG A 183 39.91 -16.26 -0.29
CA ARG A 183 39.17 -16.95 -1.40
C ARG A 183 38.01 -17.95 -1.09
N PRO A 184 37.03 -18.18 -2.01
CA PRO A 184 37.10 -17.95 -3.47
C PRO A 184 35.89 -17.21 -4.11
N LYS A 185 36.17 -16.53 -5.23
CA LYS A 185 35.17 -15.91 -6.11
C LYS A 185 34.47 -16.99 -6.94
N LYS A 186 33.14 -17.10 -6.83
CA LYS A 186 32.30 -17.89 -7.74
C LYS A 186 32.22 -17.16 -9.09
N GLY A 187 32.87 -17.70 -10.11
CA GLY A 187 32.74 -17.23 -11.50
C GLY A 187 31.43 -17.72 -12.11
N LEU A 188 30.68 -16.81 -12.72
CA LEU A 188 29.52 -17.13 -13.54
C LEU A 188 30.01 -17.72 -14.88
N THR A 189 29.79 -19.01 -15.11
CA THR A 189 30.01 -19.64 -16.42
C THR A 189 28.73 -19.56 -17.24
N VAL A 190 28.79 -18.86 -18.37
CA VAL A 190 27.72 -18.76 -19.37
C VAL A 190 27.80 -19.99 -20.27
N GLY A 191 26.77 -20.83 -20.26
CA GLY A 191 26.68 -22.03 -21.09
C GLY A 191 26.34 -21.68 -22.53
N SER A 192 27.26 -21.95 -23.46
CA SER A 192 27.03 -21.82 -24.90
C SER A 192 26.05 -22.89 -25.40
N LEU A 193 24.98 -22.43 -26.06
CA LEU A 193 24.07 -23.23 -26.89
C LEU A 193 24.85 -23.96 -27.99
N LYS A 194 24.75 -25.29 -28.02
CA LYS A 194 25.12 -26.11 -29.19
C LYS A 194 23.85 -26.58 -29.88
N HIS A 195 23.85 -26.37 -31.18
CA HIS A 195 22.86 -26.84 -32.14
C HIS A 195 22.85 -28.38 -32.18
N GLY A 196 21.65 -28.94 -32.26
CA GLY A 196 21.35 -30.32 -32.62
C GLY A 196 20.03 -30.33 -33.36
#